data_AF-A0A931U295-F1
#
_entry.id   AF-A0A931U295-F1
#
_cell.length_a   1.000
_cell.length_b   1.000
_cell.length_c   1.000
_cell.angle_alpha   90.00
_cell.angle_beta   90.00
_cell.angle_gamma   90.00
#
_symmetry.space_group_name_H-M   'P 1'
#
loop_
_entity.id
_entity.type
_entity.pdbx_description
1 polymer ?
#
loop_
_entity_poly.entity_id
_entity_poly.type
_entity_poly.pdbx_seq_one_letter_code
_entity_poly.pdbx_strand_id
1 'polypeptide(L)'
;MSHLTAPASQRAAEVRARPALFDWLAVASGLAMLLALYLALGYAPTDRVQGVAQRIYYVHVPLAWIAYLAFVIVAVASALYLWRRAERWDCL
;
A
#
# COMPACT_ATOMS: atom_id res chain seq x y z
N MET A 1 37.24 29.75 6.14
CA MET A 1 36.83 28.80 7.20
C MET A 1 35.55 29.32 7.86
N SER A 2 34.41 29.17 7.21
CA SER A 2 33.09 29.61 7.70
C SER A 2 32.14 28.41 7.74
N HIS A 3 32.45 27.49 8.65
CA HIS A 3 31.60 26.36 9.02
C HIS A 3 30.84 26.76 10.29
N LEU A 4 29.62 27.29 10.14
CA LEU A 4 28.68 27.41 11.25
C LEU A 4 27.41 26.64 10.89
N THR A 5 27.43 25.39 11.32
CA THR A 5 26.32 24.51 11.64
C THR A 5 24.99 25.23 11.86
N ALA A 6 23.99 24.92 11.02
CA ALA A 6 22.60 25.28 11.28
C ALA A 6 22.17 24.75 12.66
N PRO A 7 21.51 25.58 13.50
CA PRO A 7 21.15 25.19 14.86
C PRO A 7 20.15 24.03 14.86
N ALA A 8 20.29 23.11 15.81
CA ALA A 8 19.43 21.94 15.98
C ALA A 8 17.92 22.29 16.11
N SER A 9 17.60 23.52 16.52
CA SER A 9 16.24 24.07 16.57
C SER A 9 15.58 24.20 15.19
N GLN A 10 16.35 24.46 14.13
CA GLN A 10 15.83 24.52 12.76
C GLN A 10 15.48 23.13 12.22
N ARG A 11 16.26 22.09 12.60
CA ARG A 11 15.97 20.69 12.23
C ARG A 11 14.73 20.13 12.92
N ALA A 12 14.43 20.59 14.14
CA ALA A 12 13.21 20.22 14.86
C ALA A 12 11.95 20.90 14.29
N ALA A 13 12.07 22.15 13.80
CA ALA A 13 10.99 22.85 13.12
C ALA A 13 10.71 22.33 11.69
N GLU A 14 11.72 21.73 11.05
CA GLU A 14 11.61 21.01 9.78
C GLU A 14 11.06 19.59 9.91
N VAL A 15 10.58 19.17 11.10
CA VAL A 15 9.65 18.05 11.23
C VAL A 15 8.38 18.46 10.49
N ARG A 16 8.44 18.26 9.17
CA ARG A 16 7.54 18.69 8.10
C ARG A 16 6.14 18.87 8.67
N ALA A 17 5.69 20.11 8.83
CA ALA A 17 4.28 20.40 9.07
C ALA A 17 3.50 19.71 7.94
N ARG A 18 2.93 18.55 8.25
CA ARG A 18 2.13 17.79 7.29
C ARG A 18 0.83 18.59 7.16
N PRO A 19 0.42 19.00 5.97
CA PRO A 19 -0.84 19.71 5.85
C PRO A 19 -1.94 18.79 6.37
N ALA A 20 -2.82 19.32 7.23
CA ALA A 20 -3.91 18.57 7.87
C ALA A 20 -4.77 17.79 6.87
N LEU A 21 -4.76 18.20 5.59
CA LEU A 21 -5.33 17.45 4.48
C LEU A 21 -4.88 15.98 4.42
N PHE A 22 -3.60 15.66 4.65
CA PHE A 22 -3.13 14.28 4.62
C PHE A 22 -3.73 13.45 5.76
N ASP A 23 -3.88 14.04 6.95
CA ASP A 23 -4.49 13.36 8.09
C ASP A 23 -5.98 13.10 7.82
N TRP A 24 -6.70 14.08 7.27
CA TRP A 24 -8.08 13.90 6.82
C TRP A 24 -8.21 12.86 5.70
N LEU A 25 -7.29 12.87 4.71
CA LEU A 25 -7.28 11.86 3.65
C LEU A 25 -7.04 10.46 4.22
N ALA A 26 -6.13 10.31 5.19
CA ALA A 26 -5.86 9.04 5.83
C ALA A 26 -7.08 8.51 6.58
N VAL A 27 -7.75 9.38 7.35
CA VAL A 27 -8.99 9.02 8.06
C VAL A 27 -10.11 8.67 7.08
N ALA A 28 -10.34 9.49 6.05
CA ALA A 28 -11.35 9.25 5.03
C ALA A 28 -11.09 7.93 4.27
N SER A 29 -9.84 7.65 3.93
CA SER A 29 -9.44 6.39 3.28
C SER A 29 -9.66 5.20 4.19
N GLY A 30 -9.33 5.31 5.48
CA GLY A 30 -9.57 4.26 6.47
C GLY A 30 -11.07 3.96 6.64
N LEU A 31 -11.90 5.00 6.74
CA LEU A 31 -13.35 4.83 6.82
C LEU A 31 -13.94 4.22 5.54
N ALA A 32 -13.50 4.69 4.37
CA ALA A 32 -13.92 4.14 3.08
C ALA A 32 -13.53 2.66 2.95
N MET A 33 -12.34 2.26 3.42
CA MET A 33 -11.89 0.86 3.43
C MET A 33 -12.80 -0.02 4.30
N LEU A 34 -13.10 0.42 5.52
CA LEU A 34 -13.99 -0.32 6.43
C LEU A 34 -15.40 -0.45 5.85
N LEU A 35 -15.92 0.62 5.25
CA LEU A 35 -17.21 0.62 4.59
C LEU A 35 -17.23 -0.36 3.41
N ALA A 36 -16.20 -0.34 2.56
CA ALA A 36 -16.09 -1.26 1.43
C ALA A 36 -16.06 -2.73 1.89
N LEU A 37 -15.34 -3.03 2.96
CA LEU A 37 -15.27 -4.39 3.52
C LEU A 37 -16.63 -4.85 4.07
N TYR A 38 -17.36 -3.96 4.76
CA TYR A 38 -18.72 -4.23 5.22
C TYR A 38 -19.67 -4.48 4.06
N LEU A 39 -19.60 -3.67 3.00
CA LEU A 39 -20.45 -3.83 1.82
C LEU A 39 -20.16 -5.16 1.10
N ALA A 40 -18.90 -5.55 0.98
CA ALA A 40 -18.47 -6.78 0.33
C ALA A 40 -18.87 -8.05 1.11
N LEU A 41 -18.68 -8.08 2.42
CA LEU A 41 -18.86 -9.29 3.23
C LEU A 41 -20.18 -9.35 3.99
N GLY A 42 -20.74 -8.21 4.38
CA GLY A 42 -21.96 -8.10 5.17
C GLY A 42 -23.21 -7.86 4.31
N TYR A 43 -23.15 -6.87 3.43
CA TYR A 43 -24.31 -6.39 2.68
C TYR A 43 -24.58 -7.17 1.39
N ALA A 44 -23.54 -7.63 0.69
CA ALA A 44 -23.68 -8.27 -0.61
C ALA A 44 -24.71 -9.43 -0.57
N PRO A 45 -25.71 -9.44 -1.48
CA PRO A 45 -26.74 -10.47 -1.49
C PRO A 45 -26.13 -11.83 -1.74
N THR A 46 -26.64 -12.84 -1.05
CA THR A 46 -26.17 -14.21 -1.15
C THR A 46 -26.53 -14.78 -2.52
N ASP A 47 -25.54 -15.32 -3.23
CA ASP A 47 -25.76 -15.96 -4.51
C ASP A 47 -26.56 -17.27 -4.36
N ARG A 48 -27.42 -17.59 -5.34
CA ARG A 48 -28.30 -18.77 -5.28
C ARG A 48 -27.55 -20.09 -5.44
N VAL A 49 -26.42 -20.09 -6.14
CA VAL A 49 -25.64 -21.30 -6.45
C VAL A 49 -24.52 -21.47 -5.43
N GLN A 50 -23.77 -20.40 -5.18
CA GLN A 50 -22.58 -20.45 -4.33
C GLN A 50 -22.86 -20.12 -2.85
N GLY A 51 -24.05 -19.62 -2.53
CA GLY A 51 -24.43 -19.30 -1.16
C GLY A 51 -23.52 -18.23 -0.56
N VAL A 52 -23.21 -18.38 0.73
CA VAL A 52 -22.40 -17.40 1.49
C VAL A 52 -20.93 -17.36 1.02
N ALA A 53 -20.43 -18.46 0.45
CA ALA A 53 -19.04 -18.57 0.00
C ALA A 53 -18.71 -17.58 -1.13
N GLN A 54 -19.70 -17.16 -1.92
CA GLN A 54 -19.53 -16.19 -3.00
C GLN A 54 -18.93 -14.86 -2.51
N ARG A 55 -19.23 -14.45 -1.27
CA ARG A 55 -18.77 -13.17 -0.72
C ARG A 55 -17.25 -13.07 -0.64
N ILE A 56 -16.54 -14.21 -0.56
CA ILE A 56 -15.08 -14.24 -0.50
C ILE A 56 -14.45 -13.73 -1.80
N TYR A 57 -15.11 -13.89 -2.95
CA TYR A 57 -14.55 -13.46 -4.24
C TYR A 57 -14.31 -11.95 -4.32
N TYR A 58 -15.10 -11.13 -3.61
CA TYR A 58 -14.92 -9.68 -3.57
C TYR A 58 -13.56 -9.25 -3.02
N VAL A 59 -12.94 -10.07 -2.17
CA VAL A 59 -11.61 -9.82 -1.63
C VAL A 59 -10.57 -10.69 -2.34
N HIS A 60 -10.91 -11.96 -2.59
CA HIS A 60 -9.98 -12.93 -3.15
C HIS A 60 -9.50 -12.59 -4.56
N VAL A 61 -10.42 -12.23 -5.47
CA VAL A 61 -10.06 -11.94 -6.87
C VAL A 61 -9.10 -10.76 -7.00
N PRO A 62 -9.38 -9.57 -6.44
CA PRO A 62 -8.43 -8.46 -6.52
C PRO A 62 -7.10 -8.76 -5.81
N LEU A 63 -7.10 -9.50 -4.69
CA LEU A 63 -5.88 -9.94 -4.04
C LEU A 63 -5.04 -10.87 -4.93
N ALA A 64 -5.67 -11.79 -5.67
CA ALA A 64 -4.98 -12.67 -6.60
C ALA A 64 -4.26 -11.86 -7.69
N TRP A 65 -4.92 -10.84 -8.26
CA TRP A 65 -4.29 -9.95 -9.24
C TRP A 65 -3.07 -9.22 -8.67
N ILE A 66 -3.18 -8.67 -7.46
CA ILE A 66 -2.06 -7.98 -6.80
C ILE A 66 -0.90 -8.96 -6.52
N ALA A 67 -1.21 -10.16 -6.03
CA ALA A 67 -0.20 -11.18 -5.75
C ALA A 67 0.54 -11.61 -7.03
N TYR A 68 -0.17 -11.84 -8.14
CA TYR A 68 0.46 -12.18 -9.42
C TYR A 68 1.30 -11.03 -9.96
N LEU A 69 0.82 -9.79 -9.86
CA LEU A 69 1.60 -8.63 -10.29
C LEU A 69 2.88 -8.47 -9.45
N ALA A 70 2.78 -8.57 -8.13
CA ALA A 70 3.94 -8.52 -7.24
C ALA A 70 4.94 -9.63 -7.57
N PHE A 71 4.46 -10.86 -7.81
CA PHE A 71 5.31 -11.97 -8.22
C PHE A 71 6.06 -11.68 -9.52
N VAL A 72 5.39 -11.14 -10.54
CA VAL A 72 6.03 -10.77 -11.82
C VAL A 72 7.08 -9.67 -11.60
N ILE A 73 6.77 -8.65 -10.80
CA ILE A 73 7.71 -7.56 -10.49
C ILE A 73 8.97 -8.12 -9.82
N VAL A 74 8.81 -8.96 -8.80
CA VAL A 74 9.94 -9.58 -8.07
C VAL A 74 10.73 -10.51 -8.98
N ALA A 75 10.07 -11.30 -9.82
CA ALA A 75 10.74 -12.19 -10.77
C ALA A 75 11.61 -11.40 -11.78
N VAL A 76 11.08 -10.28 -12.30
CA VAL A 76 11.84 -9.39 -13.19
C VAL A 76 12.98 -8.69 -12.45
N ALA A 77 12.74 -8.18 -11.24
CA ALA A 77 13.77 -7.55 -10.42
C ALA A 77 14.92 -8.54 -10.11
N SER A 78 14.58 -9.77 -9.73
CA SER A 78 15.54 -10.85 -9.49
C SER A 78 16.34 -11.21 -10.76
N ALA A 79 15.69 -11.31 -11.93
CA ALA A 79 16.40 -11.55 -13.18
C ALA A 79 17.37 -10.40 -13.54
N LEU A 80 16.94 -9.14 -13.32
CA LEU A 80 17.78 -7.97 -13.52
C LEU A 80 18.93 -7.90 -12.51
N TYR A 81 18.70 -8.33 -11.27
CA TYR A 81 19.72 -8.44 -10.24
C TYR A 81 20.82 -9.41 -10.69
N LEU A 82 20.46 -10.62 -11.14
CA LEU A 82 21.44 -11.61 -11.60
C LEU A 82 22.22 -11.11 -12.83
N TRP A 83 21.55 -10.41 -13.76
CA TRP A 83 22.20 -9.94 -14.98
C TRP A 83 23.14 -8.74 -14.73
N ARG A 84 22.70 -7.76 -13.92
CA ARG A 84 23.45 -6.52 -13.69
C ARG A 84 24.31 -6.55 -12.43
N ARG A 85 24.14 -7.55 -11.56
CA ARG A 85 24.78 -7.69 -10.23
C ARG A 85 24.75 -6.40 -9.40
N ALA A 86 23.64 -5.66 -9.48
CA ALA A 86 23.49 -4.38 -8.81
C ALA A 86 22.47 -4.49 -7.68
N GLU A 87 22.91 -4.29 -6.44
CA GLU A 87 22.11 -4.46 -5.20
C GLU A 87 20.79 -3.70 -5.18
N ARG A 88 20.67 -2.62 -5.97
CA ARG A 88 19.42 -1.85 -6.12
C ARG A 88 18.21 -2.69 -6.55
N TRP A 89 18.42 -3.84 -7.17
CA TRP A 89 17.35 -4.74 -7.61
C TRP A 89 16.99 -5.81 -6.56
N ASP A 90 17.77 -5.93 -5.49
CA ASP A 90 17.52 -6.85 -4.35
C ASP A 90 16.63 -6.19 -3.28
N CYS A 91 16.53 -4.86 -3.28
CA CYS A 91 15.69 -4.10 -2.33
C CYS A 91 14.19 -4.07 -2.70
N LEU A 92 13.79 -4.71 -3.80
CA LEU A 92 12.43 -4.74 -4.35
C LEU A 92 11.75 -6.07 -4.01
#